data_AF-U7QCR0-F1
#
_entry.id   AF-U7QCR0-F1
#
_cell.length_a   1.000
_cell.length_b   1.000
_cell.length_c   1.000
_cell.angle_alpha   90.00
_cell.angle_beta   90.00
_cell.angle_gamma   90.00
#
_symmetry.space_group_name_H-M   'P 1'
#
loop_
_entity.id
_entity.type
_entity.pdbx_description
1 polymer ?
#
loop_
_entity_poly.entity_id
_entity_poly.type
_entity_poly.pdbx_seq_one_letter_code
_entity_poly.pdbx_strand_id
1 'polypeptide(L)'
;MKELQPTQKTSPIVINSQPLEDETDNTAIAQELCNQIYQTVFPNDENIPEVNNHAQLKRLIPKLKKHLNTQHIALILYQCEPNTDLISFCRKLANDLHIAFITTQNIEAPLASFPDQPNLISILQNWLSER
;
A
#
# COMPACT_ATOMS: atom_id res chain seq x y z
N MET A 1 -8.55 -3.23 -11.25
CA MET A 1 -8.67 -1.87 -10.67
C MET A 1 -7.90 -0.84 -11.50
N LYS A 2 -8.32 -0.53 -12.73
CA LYS A 2 -7.60 0.40 -13.64
C LYS A 2 -8.18 1.82 -13.61
N GLU A 3 -8.47 2.43 -12.46
CA GLU A 3 -9.14 3.76 -12.46
C GLU A 3 -8.80 4.72 -11.30
N LEU A 4 -7.77 4.46 -10.48
CA LEU A 4 -7.34 5.47 -9.50
C LEU A 4 -6.32 6.43 -10.10
N GLN A 5 -6.60 7.73 -10.00
CA GLN A 5 -5.74 8.77 -10.54
C GLN A 5 -4.96 9.46 -9.40
N PRO A 6 -3.67 9.77 -9.62
CA PRO A 6 -2.94 10.65 -8.73
C PRO A 6 -3.66 12.00 -8.53
N THR A 7 -3.55 12.54 -7.33
CA THR A 7 -3.94 13.93 -7.03
C THR A 7 -2.73 14.85 -7.20
N GLN A 8 -2.89 16.15 -6.90
CA GLN A 8 -1.76 17.08 -6.94
C GLN A 8 -0.63 16.73 -5.97
N LYS A 9 -0.93 16.00 -4.89
CA LYS A 9 0.03 15.72 -3.81
C LYS A 9 0.21 14.25 -3.49
N THR A 10 -0.76 13.40 -3.87
CA THR A 10 -0.83 12.01 -3.45
C THR A 10 -0.93 11.09 -4.65
N SER A 11 0.02 10.16 -4.78
CA SER A 11 -0.02 9.12 -5.82
C SER A 11 -0.47 7.79 -5.20
N PRO A 12 -1.52 7.15 -5.76
CA PRO A 12 -1.91 5.81 -5.34
C PRO A 12 -0.96 4.75 -5.92
N ILE A 13 -0.62 3.77 -5.09
CA ILE A 13 0.01 2.51 -5.50
C ILE A 13 -0.96 1.41 -5.08
N VAL A 14 -1.54 0.73 -6.07
CA VAL A 14 -2.51 -0.34 -5.84
C VAL A 14 -1.78 -1.68 -5.98
N ILE A 15 -1.84 -2.53 -4.96
CA ILE A 15 -1.14 -3.82 -4.95
C ILE A 15 -2.08 -4.97 -4.64
N ASN A 16 -1.86 -6.10 -5.32
CA ASN A 16 -2.54 -7.34 -4.97
C ASN A 16 -1.91 -7.88 -3.67
N SER A 17 -2.71 -7.95 -2.62
CA SER A 17 -2.27 -8.43 -1.30
C SER A 17 -2.68 -9.86 -1.02
N GLN A 18 -3.28 -10.58 -1.97
CA GLN A 18 -3.63 -12.00 -1.82
C GLN A 18 -2.45 -12.88 -1.33
N PRO A 19 -1.20 -12.70 -1.80
CA PRO A 19 -0.07 -13.48 -1.30
C PRO A 19 0.23 -13.29 0.20
N LEU A 20 -0.34 -12.25 0.83
CA LEU A 20 -0.09 -11.87 2.22
C LEU A 20 -1.23 -12.28 3.17
N GLU A 21 -2.31 -12.91 2.67
CA GLU A 21 -3.53 -13.18 3.45
C GLU A 21 -3.26 -13.96 4.75
N ASP A 22 -2.45 -15.01 4.66
CA ASP A 22 -2.08 -15.87 5.80
C ASP A 22 -0.62 -15.70 6.25
N GLU A 23 0.11 -14.74 5.67
CA GLU A 23 1.53 -14.53 5.99
C GLU A 23 1.69 -13.84 7.35
N THR A 24 2.57 -14.36 8.20
CA THR A 24 2.81 -13.88 9.57
C THR A 24 4.28 -13.53 9.82
N ASP A 25 5.20 -13.97 8.96
CA ASP A 25 6.60 -13.56 9.03
C ASP A 25 6.77 -12.12 8.55
N ASN A 26 7.20 -11.25 9.45
CA ASN A 26 7.48 -9.84 9.14
C ASN A 26 8.51 -9.67 8.01
N THR A 27 9.42 -10.63 7.82
CA THR A 27 10.42 -10.61 6.74
C THR A 27 9.74 -10.86 5.40
N ALA A 28 8.93 -11.92 5.31
CA ALA A 28 8.16 -12.25 4.13
C ALA A 28 7.16 -11.14 3.77
N ILE A 29 6.45 -10.58 4.76
CA ILE A 29 5.57 -9.41 4.57
C ILE A 29 6.34 -8.23 4.00
N ALA A 30 7.51 -7.91 4.58
CA ALA A 30 8.33 -6.79 4.12
C ALA A 30 8.74 -6.98 2.66
N GLN A 31 9.28 -8.15 2.32
CA GLN A 31 9.78 -8.44 0.99
C GLN A 31 8.65 -8.45 -0.04
N GLU A 32 7.51 -9.08 0.27
CA GLU A 32 6.41 -9.18 -0.68
C GLU A 32 5.72 -7.83 -0.91
N LEU A 33 5.55 -7.00 0.13
CA LEU A 33 5.11 -5.61 -0.06
C LEU A 33 6.09 -4.83 -0.95
N CYS A 34 7.40 -5.02 -0.75
CA CYS A 34 8.41 -4.38 -1.60
C CYS A 34 8.31 -4.84 -3.05
N ASN A 35 8.16 -6.15 -3.28
CA ASN A 35 8.00 -6.74 -4.61
C ASN A 35 6.81 -6.11 -5.33
N GLN A 36 5.63 -6.12 -4.71
CA GLN A 36 4.40 -5.60 -5.30
C GLN A 36 4.49 -4.09 -5.58
N ILE A 37 5.05 -3.32 -4.65
CA ILE A 37 5.24 -1.87 -4.85
C ILE A 37 6.19 -1.60 -6.03
N TYR A 38 7.34 -2.29 -6.08
CA TYR A 38 8.32 -2.07 -7.13
C TYR A 38 7.83 -2.54 -8.49
N GLN A 39 7.12 -3.65 -8.57
CA GLN A 39 6.52 -4.11 -9.82
C GLN A 39 5.45 -3.13 -10.34
N THR A 40 4.67 -2.52 -9.45
CA THR A 40 3.67 -1.51 -9.84
C THR A 40 4.31 -0.20 -10.30
N VAL A 41 5.37 0.26 -9.63
CA VAL A 41 6.00 1.56 -9.92
C VAL A 41 7.05 1.46 -11.04
N PHE A 42 7.78 0.35 -11.09
CA PHE A 42 8.89 0.09 -12.01
C PHE A 42 8.68 -1.25 -12.74
N PRO A 43 7.64 -1.39 -13.58
CA PRO A 43 7.27 -2.69 -14.17
C PRO A 43 8.35 -3.33 -15.06
N ASN A 44 9.35 -2.56 -15.48
CA ASN A 44 10.46 -3.02 -16.32
C ASN A 44 11.80 -3.11 -15.56
N ASP A 45 11.83 -2.83 -14.25
CA ASP A 45 13.05 -2.92 -13.44
C ASP A 45 13.12 -4.29 -12.75
N GLU A 46 14.11 -5.09 -13.12
CA GLU A 46 14.37 -6.39 -12.52
C GLU A 46 15.07 -6.27 -11.14
N ASN A 47 15.57 -5.08 -10.77
CA ASN A 47 16.31 -4.86 -9.54
C ASN A 47 15.38 -4.44 -8.39
N ILE A 48 14.61 -5.38 -7.89
CA ILE A 48 13.82 -5.18 -6.68
C ILE A 48 14.75 -5.26 -5.45
N PRO A 49 14.77 -4.26 -4.56
CA PRO A 49 15.59 -4.30 -3.36
C PRO A 49 15.17 -5.43 -2.41
N GLU A 50 16.16 -6.02 -1.75
CA GLU A 50 15.92 -6.93 -0.64
C GLU A 50 15.60 -6.13 0.64
N VAL A 51 14.50 -6.48 1.29
CA VAL A 51 14.07 -5.89 2.55
C VAL A 51 13.54 -6.98 3.50
N ASN A 52 13.97 -6.88 4.75
CA ASN A 52 13.70 -7.86 5.80
C ASN A 52 12.83 -7.29 6.92
N ASN A 53 12.45 -6.01 6.85
CA ASN A 53 11.62 -5.36 7.86
C ASN A 53 11.03 -4.03 7.36
N HIS A 54 10.06 -3.52 8.13
CA HIS A 54 9.41 -2.22 7.89
C HIS A 54 10.40 -1.04 7.79
N ALA A 55 11.50 -1.03 8.57
CA ALA A 55 12.44 0.08 8.56
C ALA A 55 13.24 0.14 7.24
N GLN A 56 13.59 -1.01 6.68
CA GLN A 56 14.23 -1.09 5.36
C GLN A 56 13.26 -0.69 4.25
N LEU A 57 12.02 -1.18 4.27
CA LEU A 57 10.99 -0.75 3.32
C LEU A 57 10.73 0.76 3.40
N LYS A 58 10.66 1.31 4.62
CA LYS A 58 10.52 2.76 4.85
C LYS A 58 11.62 3.59 4.20
N ARG A 59 12.87 3.12 4.19
CA ARG A 59 14.00 3.83 3.56
C ARG A 59 13.83 3.99 2.05
N LEU A 60 13.01 3.15 1.41
CA LEU A 60 12.72 3.23 -0.03
C LEU A 60 11.66 4.28 -0.38
N ILE A 61 10.85 4.72 0.59
CA ILE A 61 9.74 5.67 0.37
C ILE A 61 10.19 6.99 -0.26
N PRO A 62 11.27 7.67 0.18
CA PRO A 62 11.72 8.90 -0.47
C PRO A 62 12.09 8.72 -1.94
N LYS A 63 12.69 7.58 -2.30
CA LYS A 63 13.01 7.24 -3.70
C LYS A 63 11.73 7.07 -4.52
N LEU A 64 10.73 6.36 -3.98
CA LEU A 64 9.42 6.18 -4.61
C LEU A 64 8.72 7.53 -4.83
N LYS A 65 8.69 8.41 -3.81
CA LYS A 65 8.09 9.75 -3.91
C LYS A 65 8.74 10.61 -4.98
N LYS A 66 10.08 10.58 -5.05
CA LYS A 66 10.84 11.30 -6.08
C LYS A 66 10.53 10.78 -7.47
N HIS A 67 10.42 9.47 -7.65
CA HIS A 67 10.10 8.87 -8.96
C HIS A 67 8.68 9.22 -9.41
N LEU A 68 7.71 9.12 -8.51
CA LEU A 68 6.30 9.43 -8.78
C LEU A 68 6.00 10.95 -8.82
N ASN A 69 7.00 11.80 -8.55
CA ASN A 69 6.86 13.24 -8.43
C ASN A 69 5.70 13.66 -7.50
N THR A 70 5.66 13.08 -6.30
CA THR A 70 4.54 13.20 -5.36
C THR A 70 5.01 13.54 -3.94
N GLN A 71 4.17 14.18 -3.14
CA GLN A 71 4.46 14.49 -1.73
C GLN A 71 4.12 13.31 -0.82
N HIS A 72 3.01 12.64 -1.12
CA HIS A 72 2.48 11.52 -0.38
C HIS A 72 2.27 10.32 -1.31
N ILE A 73 2.33 9.13 -0.71
CA ILE A 73 1.99 7.88 -1.36
C ILE A 73 0.83 7.27 -0.58
N ALA A 74 -0.18 6.84 -1.32
CA ALA A 74 -1.28 6.06 -0.80
C ALA A 74 -1.13 4.60 -1.25
N LEU A 75 -0.82 3.70 -0.34
CA LEU A 75 -0.75 2.26 -0.61
C LEU A 75 -2.13 1.63 -0.41
N ILE A 76 -2.67 1.02 -1.47
CA ILE A 76 -4.00 0.42 -1.49
C ILE A 76 -3.85 -1.07 -1.70
N LEU A 77 -4.20 -1.85 -0.67
CA LEU A 77 -4.11 -3.31 -0.65
C LEU A 77 -5.48 -3.89 -0.99
N TYR A 78 -5.58 -4.73 -2.01
CA TYR A 78 -6.83 -5.37 -2.42
C TYR A 78 -6.67 -6.90 -2.54
N GLN A 79 -7.79 -7.62 -2.66
CA GLN A 79 -7.83 -9.08 -2.77
C GLN A 79 -7.26 -9.83 -1.55
N CYS A 80 -7.39 -9.25 -0.36
CA CYS A 80 -6.95 -9.88 0.88
C CYS A 80 -7.89 -9.48 2.01
N GLU A 81 -8.28 -10.45 2.83
CA GLU A 81 -8.78 -10.18 4.17
C GLU A 81 -7.56 -10.17 5.12
N PRO A 82 -7.07 -8.99 5.55
CA PRO A 82 -5.75 -8.90 6.18
C PRO A 82 -5.76 -9.52 7.57
N ASN A 83 -4.75 -10.34 7.88
CA ASN A 83 -4.53 -10.84 9.22
C ASN A 83 -3.92 -9.77 10.16
N THR A 84 -3.87 -10.08 11.46
CA THR A 84 -3.36 -9.15 12.48
C THR A 84 -1.89 -8.75 12.30
N ASP A 85 -1.06 -9.62 11.72
CA ASP A 85 0.36 -9.37 11.51
C ASP A 85 0.57 -8.40 10.34
N LEU A 86 -0.15 -8.58 9.23
CA LEU A 86 -0.15 -7.64 8.10
C LEU A 86 -0.66 -6.26 8.53
N ILE A 87 -1.76 -6.20 9.28
CA ILE A 87 -2.29 -4.94 9.84
C ILE A 87 -1.23 -4.27 10.73
N SER A 88 -0.61 -5.04 11.63
CA SER A 88 0.42 -4.55 12.55
C SER A 88 1.68 -4.07 11.82
N PHE A 89 2.06 -4.74 10.73
CA PHE A 89 3.16 -4.33 9.89
C PHE A 89 2.85 -3.01 9.18
N CYS A 90 1.68 -2.90 8.54
CA CYS A 90 1.24 -1.68 7.86
C CYS A 90 1.13 -0.49 8.82
N ARG A 91 0.68 -0.69 10.07
CA ARG A 91 0.67 0.37 11.10
C ARG A 91 2.05 0.99 11.34
N LYS A 92 3.13 0.21 11.25
CA LYS A 92 4.52 0.71 11.39
C LYS A 92 4.94 1.63 10.25
N LEU A 93 4.26 1.57 9.09
CA LEU A 93 4.52 2.40 7.91
C LEU A 93 3.57 3.60 7.79
N ALA A 94 2.52 3.66 8.62
CA ALA A 94 1.44 4.65 8.50
C ALA A 94 1.87 6.11 8.75
N ASN A 95 3.06 6.32 9.33
CA ASN A 95 3.64 7.66 9.47
C ASN A 95 4.24 8.19 8.15
N ASP A 96 4.55 7.31 7.21
CA ASP A 96 5.25 7.64 5.96
C ASP A 96 4.36 7.44 4.71
N LEU A 97 3.34 6.57 4.84
CA LEU A 97 2.37 6.22 3.81
C LEU A 97 0.94 6.38 4.33
N HIS A 98 0.02 6.79 3.46
CA HIS A 98 -1.40 6.56 3.71
C HIS A 98 -1.72 5.14 3.26
N ILE A 99 -2.36 4.33 4.10
CA ILE A 99 -2.57 2.92 3.80
C ILE A 99 -4.06 2.61 3.90
N ALA A 100 -4.59 1.99 2.86
CA ALA A 100 -5.98 1.54 2.78
C ALA A 100 -6.05 0.07 2.40
N PHE A 101 -6.95 -0.67 3.04
CA PHE A 101 -7.30 -2.03 2.67
C PHE A 101 -8.68 -2.06 2.02
N ILE A 102 -8.83 -2.85 0.96
CA ILE A 102 -10.12 -3.18 0.37
C ILE A 102 -10.61 -4.49 1.02
N THR A 103 -11.43 -4.35 2.05
CA THR A 103 -11.79 -5.42 2.99
C THR A 103 -13.13 -5.12 3.65
N THR A 104 -13.83 -6.17 4.05
CA THR A 104 -15.04 -6.05 4.89
C THR A 104 -14.72 -5.86 6.37
N GLN A 105 -13.49 -6.11 6.80
CA GLN A 105 -13.04 -5.90 8.17
C GLN A 105 -12.99 -4.41 8.50
N ASN A 106 -13.39 -4.07 9.73
CA ASN A 106 -13.22 -2.73 10.26
C ASN A 106 -11.80 -2.56 10.79
N ILE A 107 -10.96 -1.81 10.08
CA ILE A 107 -9.58 -1.54 10.50
C ILE A 107 -9.52 -0.12 11.07
N GLU A 108 -9.11 -0.02 12.33
CA GLU A 108 -8.98 1.26 13.02
C GLU A 108 -7.82 2.11 12.47
N ALA A 109 -7.99 3.43 12.62
CA ALA A 109 -6.97 4.43 12.34
C ALA A 109 -5.61 4.06 12.99
N PRO A 110 -4.47 4.43 12.38
CA PRO A 110 -4.32 5.34 11.23
C PRO A 110 -4.51 4.70 9.85
N LEU A 111 -4.82 3.40 9.79
CA LEU A 111 -5.14 2.72 8.54
C LEU A 111 -6.60 3.01 8.13
N ALA A 112 -6.90 2.88 6.84
CA ALA A 112 -8.25 2.93 6.33
C ALA A 112 -8.70 1.56 5.84
N SER A 113 -9.99 1.26 5.96
CA SER A 113 -10.62 0.08 5.37
C SER A 113 -11.84 0.50 4.57
N PHE A 114 -11.99 -0.06 3.37
CA PHE A 114 -13.11 0.18 2.48
C PHE A 114 -13.66 -1.16 1.99
N PRO A 115 -14.98 -1.43 2.12
CA PRO A 115 -15.55 -2.64 1.55
C PRO A 115 -15.53 -2.56 0.01
N ASP A 116 -15.42 -3.72 -0.64
CA ASP A 116 -15.59 -3.80 -2.10
C ASP A 116 -17.06 -3.54 -2.46
N GLN A 117 -17.31 -2.44 -3.17
CA GLN A 117 -18.65 -1.94 -3.47
C GLN A 117 -18.66 -1.14 -4.79
N PRO A 118 -19.82 -0.99 -5.46
CA PRO A 118 -19.88 -0.40 -6.81
C PRO A 118 -19.26 0.99 -6.95
N ASN A 119 -19.30 1.83 -5.90
CA ASN A 119 -18.74 3.18 -5.90
C ASN A 119 -17.34 3.27 -5.26
N LEU A 120 -16.65 2.15 -5.05
CA LEU A 120 -15.35 2.09 -4.37
C LEU A 120 -14.31 3.05 -4.96
N ILE A 121 -14.21 3.13 -6.29
CA ILE A 121 -13.24 4.03 -6.95
C ILE A 121 -13.49 5.50 -6.58
N SER A 122 -14.75 5.94 -6.56
CA SER A 122 -15.12 7.30 -6.17
C SER A 122 -14.77 7.58 -4.71
N ILE A 123 -15.06 6.63 -3.81
CA ILE A 123 -14.73 6.73 -2.39
C ILE A 123 -13.21 6.86 -2.19
N LEU A 124 -12.43 5.98 -2.85
CA LEU A 124 -10.97 6.03 -2.78
C LEU A 124 -10.42 7.32 -3.37
N GLN A 125 -10.96 7.81 -4.49
CA GLN A 125 -10.52 9.07 -5.09
C GLN A 125 -10.76 10.28 -4.17
N ASN A 126 -11.90 10.31 -3.47
CA ASN A 126 -12.19 11.32 -2.45
C ASN A 126 -11.20 11.22 -1.28
N TRP A 127 -10.98 10.02 -0.75
CA TRP A 127 -10.01 9.79 0.31
C TRP A 127 -8.58 10.21 -0.09
N LEU A 128 -8.15 9.95 -1.33
CA LEU A 128 -6.86 10.41 -1.85
C LEU A 128 -6.74 11.93 -1.92
N SER A 129 -7.85 12.63 -2.17
CA SER A 129 -7.89 14.09 -2.30
C SER A 129 -7.79 14.81 -0.96
N GLU A 130 -8.10 14.12 0.14
CA GLU A 130 -7.96 14.61 1.51
C GLU A 130 -6.53 14.43 2.07
N ARG A 131 -5.62 13.81 1.31
CA ARG A 131 -4.24 13.50 1.72
C ARG A 131 -3.20 14.35 0.99
#